data_AF-A0A0M3HJ96-F1
#
_entry.id   AF-A0A0M3HJ96-F1
#
_cell.length_a   1.000
_cell.length_b   1.000
_cell.length_c   1.000
_cell.angle_alpha   90.00
_cell.angle_beta   90.00
_cell.angle_gamma   90.00
#
_symmetry.space_group_name_H-M   'P 1'
#
loop_
_entity.id
_entity.type
_entity.pdbx_description
1 polymer ?
#
loop_
_entity_poly.entity_id
_entity_poly.type
_entity_poly.pdbx_seq_one_letter_code
_entity_poly.pdbx_strand_id
1 'polypeptide(L)'
;LLQSVCIDDRLFNLLDTTWHFGAGDPSNTRSCTLHFMLAFEFKSLLHSQLAHIFFDQVVRTMVTAFLKRAEIKYGSPSLDHFKTTTVIKKVS
;
A
#
# COMPACT_ATOMS: atom_id res chain seq x y z
N LEU A 1 -2.19 -14.08 0.21
CA LEU A 1 -2.75 -13.11 -0.75
C LEU A 1 -3.99 -12.49 -0.12
N LEU A 2 -4.04 -11.17 -0.01
CA LEU A 2 -5.23 -10.45 0.47
C LEU A 2 -5.54 -9.34 -0.54
N GLN A 3 -6.71 -9.39 -1.15
CA GLN A 3 -7.14 -8.44 -2.18
C GLN A 3 -8.43 -7.76 -1.74
N SER A 4 -8.53 -6.46 -2.00
CA SER A 4 -9.70 -5.64 -1.72
C SER A 4 -10.00 -4.78 -2.93
N VAL A 5 -11.22 -4.89 -3.46
CA VAL A 5 -11.69 -4.09 -4.60
C VAL A 5 -12.74 -3.13 -4.09
N CYS A 6 -12.53 -1.84 -4.31
CA CYS A 6 -13.52 -0.80 -4.06
C CYS A 6 -13.95 -0.19 -5.40
N ILE A 7 -15.26 -0.08 -5.59
CA ILE A 7 -15.90 0.58 -6.72
C ILE A 7 -16.82 1.63 -6.07
N ASP A 8 -16.46 2.90 -6.15
CA ASP A 8 -17.22 4.00 -5.56
C ASP A 8 -17.65 4.98 -6.66
N ASP A 9 -18.94 5.27 -6.72
CA ASP A 9 -19.52 6.02 -7.82
C ASP A 9 -19.09 7.50 -7.88
N ARG A 10 -18.37 7.98 -6.87
CA ARG A 10 -18.04 9.39 -6.69
C ARG A 10 -16.65 9.78 -7.20
N LEU A 11 -15.63 8.91 -7.06
CA LEU A 11 -14.23 9.31 -7.31
C LEU A 11 -13.43 8.31 -8.16
N PHE A 12 -13.69 7.00 -8.02
CA PHE A 12 -12.92 5.95 -8.69
C PHE A 12 -13.84 5.00 -9.46
N ASN A 13 -13.55 4.76 -10.74
CA ASN A 13 -14.11 3.61 -11.45
C ASN A 13 -13.62 2.30 -10.83
N LEU A 14 -12.37 2.28 -10.36
CA LEU A 14 -11.75 1.12 -9.73
C LEU A 14 -10.71 1.58 -8.72
N LEU A 15 -10.67 0.91 -7.57
CA LEU A 15 -9.57 0.96 -6.61
C LEU A 15 -9.30 -0.48 -6.14
N ASP A 16 -8.35 -1.14 -6.78
CA ASP A 16 -7.90 -2.49 -6.43
C ASP A 16 -6.63 -2.39 -5.57
N THR A 17 -6.73 -2.91 -4.35
CA THR A 17 -5.63 -3.01 -3.43
C THR A 17 -5.28 -4.47 -3.20
N THR A 18 -4.07 -4.87 -3.56
CA THR A 18 -3.58 -6.24 -3.43
C THR A 18 -2.35 -6.29 -2.52
N TRP A 19 -2.37 -7.20 -1.56
CA TRP A 19 -1.31 -7.43 -0.58
C TRP A 19 -0.78 -8.86 -0.69
N HIS A 20 0.53 -8.99 -0.91
CA HIS A 20 1.23 -10.27 -0.85
C HIS A 20 2.24 -10.25 0.29
N PHE A 21 2.13 -11.26 1.14
CA PHE A 21 3.11 -11.52 2.19
C PHE A 21 4.05 -12.61 1.70
N GLY A 22 5.35 -12.31 1.70
CA GLY A 22 6.43 -13.23 1.40
C GLY A 22 7.29 -13.49 2.62
N ALA A 23 8.18 -14.48 2.51
CA ALA A 23 9.21 -14.70 3.52
C ALA A 23 10.07 -13.42 3.67
N GLY A 24 10.39 -13.09 4.92
CA GLY A 24 11.32 -12.02 5.23
C GLY A 24 12.77 -12.46 5.07
N ASP A 25 13.68 -11.67 5.63
CA ASP A 25 15.10 -11.99 5.65
C ASP A 25 15.33 -13.37 6.30
N PRO A 26 16.02 -14.31 5.63
CA PRO A 26 16.36 -15.61 6.19
C PRO A 26 17.10 -15.55 7.54
N SER A 27 17.84 -14.45 7.80
CA SER A 27 18.54 -14.19 9.06
C SER A 27 17.62 -13.72 10.18
N ASN A 28 16.40 -13.26 9.87
CA ASN A 28 15.41 -12.77 10.84
C ASN A 28 14.05 -13.45 10.64
N THR A 29 13.82 -14.52 11.40
CA THR A 29 12.57 -15.30 11.42
C THR A 29 11.34 -14.51 11.90
N ARG A 30 11.54 -13.31 12.45
CA ARG A 30 10.48 -12.36 12.85
C ARG A 30 10.31 -11.21 11.84
N SER A 31 10.67 -11.46 10.58
CA SER A 31 10.44 -10.53 9.48
C SER A 31 9.59 -11.17 8.39
N CYS A 32 8.83 -10.36 7.68
CA CYS A 32 8.13 -10.76 6.46
C CYS A 32 8.28 -9.66 5.42
N THR A 33 8.24 -10.04 4.14
CA THR A 33 8.23 -9.06 3.06
C THR A 33 6.78 -8.77 2.69
N LEU A 34 6.43 -7.49 2.58
CA LEU A 34 5.11 -7.06 2.15
C LEU A 34 5.19 -6.40 0.78
N HIS A 35 4.56 -7.02 -0.20
CA HIS A 35 4.36 -6.42 -1.50
C HIS A 35 2.96 -5.82 -1.54
N PHE A 36 2.91 -4.50 -1.60
CA PHE A 36 1.68 -3.72 -1.73
C PHE A 36 1.53 -3.25 -3.17
N MET A 37 0.39 -3.57 -3.78
CA MET A 37 0.02 -3.13 -5.11
C MET A 37 -1.30 -2.38 -5.03
N LEU A 38 -1.36 -1.21 -5.67
CA LEU A 38 -2.55 -0.38 -5.76
C LEU A 38 -2.77 -0.03 -7.23
N ALA A 39 -3.88 -0.50 -7.78
CA ALA A 39 -4.37 -0.09 -9.09
C ALA A 39 -5.61 0.79 -8.90
N PHE A 40 -5.66 1.93 -9.60
CA PHE A 40 -6.78 2.85 -9.50
C PHE A 40 -7.14 3.39 -10.88
N GLU A 41 -8.42 3.70 -11.07
CA GLU A 41 -8.95 4.33 -12.26
C GLU A 41 -9.84 5.51 -11.83
N PHE A 42 -9.45 6.73 -12.22
CA PHE A 42 -10.23 7.94 -11.90
C PHE A 42 -11.35 8.17 -12.93
N LYS A 43 -12.49 8.71 -12.45
CA LYS A 43 -13.60 9.11 -13.34
C LYS A 43 -13.34 10.39 -14.15
N SER A 44 -12.44 11.28 -13.71
CA SER A 44 -12.24 12.62 -14.34
C SER A 44 -10.80 12.87 -14.80
N LEU A 45 -10.66 13.34 -16.04
CA LEU A 45 -9.38 13.73 -16.68
C LEU A 45 -8.68 14.93 -16.00
N LEU A 46 -9.42 15.82 -15.33
CA LEU A 46 -8.84 16.96 -14.58
C LEU A 46 -8.03 16.50 -13.36
N HIS A 47 -8.22 15.26 -12.90
CA HIS A 47 -7.42 14.65 -11.83
C HIS A 47 -6.12 14.02 -12.33
N SER A 48 -5.86 13.88 -13.63
CA SER A 48 -4.60 13.27 -14.11
C SER A 48 -3.35 14.00 -13.62
N GLN A 49 -3.41 15.32 -13.46
CA GLN A 49 -2.29 16.12 -12.94
C GLN A 49 -2.11 16.01 -11.42
N LEU A 50 -3.20 15.78 -10.67
CA LEU A 50 -3.15 15.56 -9.22
C LEU A 50 -3.03 14.08 -8.84
N ALA A 51 -3.24 13.17 -9.79
CA ALA A 51 -3.28 11.72 -9.61
C ALA A 51 -1.99 11.21 -8.98
N HIS A 52 -0.83 11.73 -9.38
CA HIS A 52 0.45 11.35 -8.80
C HIS A 52 0.59 11.76 -7.32
N ILE A 53 0.17 12.98 -6.96
CA ILE A 53 0.26 13.49 -5.58
C ILE A 53 -0.75 12.72 -4.71
N PHE A 54 -1.95 12.56 -5.22
CA PHE A 54 -3.01 11.83 -4.55
C PHE A 54 -2.64 10.36 -4.34
N PHE A 55 -2.06 9.71 -5.35
CA PHE A 55 -1.55 8.35 -5.26
C PHE A 55 -0.53 8.22 -4.13
N ASP A 56 0.47 9.10 -4.09
CA ASP A 56 1.49 9.08 -3.04
C ASP A 56 0.88 9.21 -1.65
N GLN A 57 -0.12 10.09 -1.50
CA GLN A 57 -0.79 10.30 -0.24
C GLN A 57 -1.63 9.08 0.18
N VAL A 58 -2.36 8.46 -0.75
CA VAL A 58 -3.16 7.26 -0.48
C VAL A 58 -2.26 6.07 -0.13
N VAL A 59 -1.24 5.80 -0.94
CA VAL A 59 -0.28 4.71 -0.69
C VAL A 59 0.39 4.90 0.66
N ARG A 60 0.90 6.10 0.96
CA ARG A 60 1.52 6.39 2.26
C ARG A 60 0.54 6.18 3.41
N THR A 61 -0.71 6.63 3.26
CA THR A 61 -1.73 6.50 4.31
C THR A 61 -2.07 5.03 4.55
N MET A 62 -2.29 4.24 3.49
CA MET A 62 -2.59 2.82 3.59
C MET A 62 -1.44 2.02 4.20
N VAL A 63 -0.21 2.21 3.72
CA VAL A 63 0.98 1.53 4.26
C VAL A 63 1.18 1.93 5.72
N THR A 64 1.11 3.22 6.06
CA THR A 64 1.28 3.69 7.45
C THR A 64 0.21 3.09 8.37
N ALA A 65 -1.05 3.06 7.93
CA ALA A 65 -2.14 2.46 8.72
C ALA A 65 -1.92 0.96 8.93
N PHE A 66 -1.46 0.25 7.90
CA PHE A 66 -1.09 -1.16 8.00
C PHE A 66 0.04 -1.38 9.02
N LEU A 67 1.15 -0.65 8.91
CA LEU A 67 2.30 -0.79 9.81
C LEU A 67 1.91 -0.50 11.26
N LYS A 68 1.15 0.58 11.51
CA LYS A 68 0.62 0.89 12.85
C LYS A 68 -0.28 -0.23 13.39
N ARG A 69 -1.14 -0.81 12.54
CA ARG A 69 -2.01 -1.92 12.94
C ARG A 69 -1.19 -3.17 13.28
N ALA A 70 -0.12 -3.43 12.54
CA ALA A 70 0.80 -4.51 12.81
C ALA A 70 1.50 -4.33 14.16
N GLU A 71 1.96 -3.12 14.50
CA GLU A 71 2.55 -2.82 15.81
C GLU A 71 1.56 -3.08 16.96
N ILE A 72 0.31 -2.64 16.81
CA ILE A 72 -0.75 -2.89 17.80
C ILE A 72 -1.00 -4.39 17.99
N LYS A 73 -0.93 -5.19 16.91
CA LYS A 73 -1.31 -6.61 16.94
C LYS A 73 -0.15 -7.53 17.32
N TYR A 74 1.07 -7.22 16.88
CA TYR A 74 2.24 -8.09 16.98
C TYR A 74 3.36 -7.50 17.84
N GLY A 75 3.21 -6.27 18.32
CA GLY A 75 4.20 -5.57 19.13
C GLY A 75 5.22 -4.80 18.28
N SER A 76 6.26 -4.28 18.94
CA SER A 76 7.27 -3.44 18.31
C SER A 76 7.99 -4.16 17.17
N PRO A 77 8.23 -3.48 16.03
CA PRO A 77 8.84 -4.09 14.86
C PRO A 77 10.30 -4.43 15.15
N SER A 78 10.80 -5.52 14.56
CA SER A 78 12.20 -5.95 14.70
C SER A 78 13.17 -5.08 13.90
N LEU A 79 12.66 -4.26 12.97
CA LEU A 79 13.39 -3.42 12.03
C LEU A 79 12.62 -2.10 11.85
N ASP A 80 13.28 -1.00 11.48
CA ASP A 80 12.59 0.25 11.11
C ASP A 80 11.87 0.06 9.76
N HIS A 81 10.63 -0.44 9.84
CA HIS A 81 9.78 -0.73 8.69
C HIS A 81 9.24 0.53 7.99
N PHE A 82 9.37 1.72 8.57
CA PHE A 82 8.98 2.98 7.91
C PHE A 82 10.07 3.50 6.95
N LYS A 83 11.35 3.19 7.21
CA LYS A 83 12.46 3.55 6.31
C LYS A 83 12.68 2.58 5.15
N THR A 84 12.27 1.32 5.33
CA THR A 84 12.57 0.24 4.37
C THR A 84 11.50 0.08 3.28
N THR A 85 10.53 1.00 3.21
CA THR A 85 9.46 0.95 2.21
C THR A 85 9.94 1.55 0.89
N THR A 86 10.24 0.70 -0.10
CA THR A 86 10.45 1.15 -1.49
C THR A 86 9.10 1.18 -2.21
N VAL A 87 8.60 2.38 -2.53
CA VAL A 87 7.40 2.54 -3.34
C VAL A 87 7.78 2.55 -4.82
N ILE A 88 7.57 1.43 -5.51
CA ILE A 88 7.72 1.35 -6.96
C ILE A 88 6.43 1.88 -7.58
N LYS A 89 6.52 2.98 -8.32
CA LYS A 89 5.37 3.60 -8.98
C LYS A 89 5.36 3.24 -10.46
N LYS A 90 4.27 2.67 -10.93
CA LYS A 90 3.95 2.60 -12.35
C LYS A 90 2.59 3.25 -12.52
N VAL A 91 2.59 4.43 -13.14
CA VAL A 91 1.36 5.15 -13.51
C VAL A 91 1.18 4.91 -15.00
N SER A 92 0.07 4.28 -15.37
CA SER A 92 -0.33 3.99 -16.75
C SER A 92 -1.71 4.53 -16.98
#